data_AF-U3FYQ5-F1
#
_entry.id   AF-U3FYQ5-F1
#
_cell.length_a   1.000
_cell.length_b   1.000
_cell.length_c   1.000
_cell.angle_alpha   90.00
_cell.angle_beta   90.00
_cell.angle_gamma   90.00
#
_symmetry.space_group_name_H-M   'P 1'
#
loop_
_entity.id
_entity.type
_entity.pdbx_description
1 polymer ?
#
loop_
_entity_poly.entity_id
_entity_poly.type
_entity_poly.pdbx_seq_one_letter_code
_entity_poly.pdbx_strand_id
1 'polypeptide(L)' 'MKALLLTLVVVTIVCLDLGHTLQCYVGRDGFNFVTCPEGETYCYTTAITARPTHVIIRGCISSCAWYYIKCCATDKCND' A
#
# COMPACT_ATOMS: atom_id res chain seq x y z
N MET A 1 23.25 -12.19 32.28
CA MET A 1 23.44 -12.13 30.81
C MET A 1 22.17 -12.43 29.99
N LYS A 2 21.04 -12.85 30.58
CA LYS A 2 19.80 -13.21 29.86
C LYS A 2 18.97 -12.01 29.35
N ALA A 3 19.05 -10.87 30.04
CA ALA A 3 18.20 -9.70 29.74
C ALA A 3 18.51 -9.07 28.38
N LEU A 4 19.79 -8.97 28.00
CA LEU A 4 20.21 -8.38 26.72
C LEU A 4 19.71 -9.18 25.52
N LEU A 5 19.73 -10.51 25.62
CA LEU A 5 19.27 -11.42 24.58
C LEU A 5 17.75 -11.34 24.41
N LEU A 6 17.01 -11.28 25.52
CA LEU A 6 15.56 -11.05 25.53
C LEU A 6 15.19 -9.69 24.92
N THR A 7 15.90 -8.62 25.27
CA THR A 7 15.64 -7.30 24.68
C THR A 7 15.93 -7.26 23.18
N LEU A 8 16.99 -7.95 22.71
CA LEU A 8 17.31 -8.00 21.29
C LEU A 8 16.25 -8.76 20.48
N VAL A 9 15.72 -9.86 21.03
CA VAL A 9 14.64 -10.65 20.42
C VAL A 9 13.34 -9.85 20.36
N VAL A 10 12.98 -9.13 21.42
CA VAL A 10 11.78 -8.28 21.42
C VAL A 10 11.91 -7.12 20.43
N VAL A 11 13.07 -6.45 20.37
CA VAL A 11 13.31 -5.36 19.42
C VAL A 11 13.26 -5.86 17.99
N THR A 12 13.84 -7.03 17.70
CA THR A 12 13.82 -7.58 16.34
C THR A 12 12.42 -8.01 15.91
N ILE A 13 11.61 -8.62 16.79
CA ILE A 13 10.22 -8.97 16.48
C ILE A 13 9.39 -7.70 16.24
N VAL A 14 9.48 -6.70 17.12
CA VAL A 14 8.73 -5.43 16.98
C VAL A 14 9.18 -4.63 15.75
N CYS A 15 10.48 -4.64 15.41
CA CYS A 15 10.99 -4.00 14.20
C CYS A 15 10.63 -4.77 12.92
N LEU A 16 10.42 -6.09 12.99
CA LEU A 16 9.92 -6.89 11.86
C LEU A 16 8.43 -6.66 11.63
N ASP A 17 7.64 -6.55 12.70
CA ASP A 17 6.20 -6.22 12.66
C ASP A 17 5.93 -4.74 12.31
N LEU A 18 6.95 -3.89 12.39
CA LEU A 18 6.93 -2.53 11.82
C LEU A 18 7.12 -2.55 10.28
N GLY A 19 6.82 -3.68 9.63
CA GLY A 19 6.50 -3.75 8.22
C GLY A 19 5.29 -2.85 7.97
N HIS A 20 5.57 -1.63 7.52
CA HIS A 20 4.62 -0.55 7.28
C HIS A 20 3.29 -1.06 6.71
N THR A 21 2.20 -0.86 7.47
CA THR A 21 0.84 -1.14 7.03
C THR A 21 0.39 -0.07 6.04
N LEU A 22 0.87 -0.19 4.80
CA LEU A 22 0.61 0.76 3.71
C LEU A 22 -0.88 1.08 3.61
N GLN A 23 -1.23 2.36 3.61
CA GLN A 23 -2.58 2.82 3.32
C GLN A 23 -2.68 3.36 1.89
N CYS A 24 -3.74 3.02 1.17
CA CYS A 24 -3.98 3.54 -0.18
C CYS A 24 -5.42 4.03 -0.33
N TYR A 25 -5.62 5.03 -1.19
CA TYR A 25 -6.96 5.37 -1.65
C TYR A 25 -7.53 4.21 -2.48
N VAL A 26 -8.84 3.98 -2.35
CA VAL A 26 -9.57 2.91 -3.04
C VAL A 26 -10.79 3.43 -3.77
N GLY A 27 -11.18 2.70 -4.81
CA GLY A 27 -12.39 2.98 -5.57
C GLY A 27 -12.22 4.16 -6.53
N ARG A 28 -13.35 4.78 -6.87
CA ARG A 28 -13.42 5.81 -7.93
C ARG A 28 -13.17 7.22 -7.41
N ASP A 29 -13.72 7.54 -6.25
CA ASP A 29 -13.88 8.94 -5.82
C ASP A 29 -12.64 9.50 -5.12
N GLY A 30 -11.68 8.64 -4.72
CA GLY A 30 -10.43 9.07 -4.08
C GLY A 30 -10.57 9.56 -2.64
N PHE A 31 -11.75 9.50 -2.03
CA PHE A 31 -11.96 9.92 -0.64
C PHE A 31 -11.81 8.78 0.37
N ASN A 32 -12.04 7.53 -0.06
CA ASN A 32 -11.93 6.35 0.80
C ASN A 32 -10.53 5.76 0.73
N PHE A 33 -10.03 5.27 1.86
CA PHE A 33 -8.75 4.56 1.94
C PHE A 33 -8.87 3.30 2.78
N VAL A 34 -7.99 2.35 2.52
CA VAL A 34 -7.86 1.11 3.29
C VAL A 34 -6.41 0.89 3.67
N THR A 35 -6.19 0.12 4.74
CA THR A 35 -4.91 -0.54 4.95
C THR A 35 -4.80 -1.69 3.95
N CYS A 36 -3.70 -1.74 3.20
CA CYS A 36 -3.47 -2.78 2.21
C CYS A 36 -3.32 -4.15 2.88
N PRO A 37 -3.83 -5.23 2.24
CA PRO A 37 -3.57 -6.59 2.65
C PRO A 37 -2.07 -6.91 2.70
N GLU A 38 -1.72 -7.93 3.47
CA GLU A 38 -0.36 -8.46 3.48
C GLU A 38 0.08 -8.88 2.07
N GLY A 39 1.29 -8.48 1.67
CA GLY A 39 1.82 -8.73 0.33
C GLY A 39 1.43 -7.68 -0.73
N GLU A 40 0.51 -6.75 -0.45
CA GLU A 40 0.22 -5.61 -1.32
C GLU A 40 1.00 -4.37 -0.87
N THR A 41 2.21 -4.24 -1.39
CA THR A 41 3.21 -3.24 -0.96
C THR A 41 3.22 -1.96 -1.79
N TYR A 42 2.26 -1.80 -2.71
CA TYR A 42 2.12 -0.60 -3.54
C TYR A 42 0.68 -0.12 -3.62
N CYS A 43 0.50 1.20 -3.69
CA CYS A 43 -0.73 1.83 -4.16
C CYS A 43 -0.67 2.00 -5.67
N TYR A 44 -1.81 1.85 -6.36
CA TYR A 44 -1.93 2.15 -7.79
C TYR A 44 -3.06 3.13 -8.11
N THR A 45 -2.93 3.78 -9.26
CA THR A 45 -3.98 4.53 -9.95
C THR A 45 -4.02 4.07 -11.42
N THR A 46 -5.20 3.76 -11.93
CA THR A 46 -5.42 3.43 -13.35
C THR A 46 -6.65 4.17 -13.88
N ALA A 47 -6.77 4.25 -15.22
CA ALA A 47 -7.98 4.73 -15.88
C ALA A 47 -8.56 3.62 -16.75
N ILE A 48 -9.82 3.27 -16.51
CA ILE A 48 -10.59 2.40 -17.40
C ILE A 48 -11.40 3.27 -18.36
N THR A 49 -11.30 3.00 -19.65
CA THR A 49 -12.12 3.66 -20.67
C THR A 49 -13.54 3.14 -20.60
N ALA A 50 -14.49 3.99 -20.21
CA ALA A 50 -15.92 3.74 -20.26
C ALA A 50 -16.55 4.82 -21.15
N ARG A 51 -16.55 4.60 -22.48
CA ARG A 51 -16.96 5.64 -23.46
C ARG A 51 -18.29 6.29 -23.06
N PRO A 52 -18.38 7.64 -23.01
CA PRO A 52 -17.42 8.65 -23.46
C PRO A 52 -16.39 9.12 -22.40
N THR A 53 -16.33 8.51 -21.21
CA THR A 53 -15.52 8.98 -20.08
C THR A 53 -14.37 8.05 -19.74
N HIS A 54 -13.44 8.56 -18.93
CA HIS A 54 -12.44 7.76 -18.24
C HIS A 54 -12.82 7.66 -16.77
N VAL A 55 -12.74 6.45 -16.23
CA VAL A 55 -12.98 6.18 -14.82
C VAL A 55 -11.64 5.96 -14.16
N ILE A 56 -11.27 6.84 -13.23
CA ILE A 56 -10.11 6.61 -12.36
C ILE A 56 -10.46 5.52 -11.34
N ILE A 57 -9.54 4.58 -11.17
CA ILE A 57 -9.63 3.52 -10.16
C ILE A 57 -8.32 3.51 -9.39
N ARG A 58 -8.46 3.40 -8.08
CA ARG A 58 -7.36 3.35 -7.12
C ARG A 58 -7.44 2.09 -6.28
N GLY A 59 -6.29 1.60 -5.83
CA GLY A 59 -6.24 0.48 -4.89
C GLY A 59 -4.84 0.10 -4.46
N CYS A 60 -4.76 -1.04 -3.78
CA CYS A 60 -3.54 -1.70 -3.37
C CYS A 60 -3.15 -2.78 -4.40
N ILE A 61 -1.84 -3.07 -4.54
CA ILE A 61 -1.33 -4.12 -5.41
C ILE A 61 0.03 -4.62 -4.93
N SER A 62 0.36 -5.86 -5.27
CA SER A 62 1.65 -6.50 -4.96
C SER A 62 2.79 -6.14 -5.92
N SER A 63 2.48 -5.66 -7.13
CA SER A 63 3.47 -5.28 -8.13
C SER A 63 2.95 -4.21 -9.10
N CYS A 64 3.86 -3.35 -9.56
CA CYS A 64 3.56 -2.30 -10.53
C CYS A 64 3.73 -2.82 -11.97
N ALA A 65 2.77 -2.48 -12.83
CA ALA A 65 2.84 -2.66 -14.28
C ALA A 65 2.88 -1.31 -15.02
N TRP A 66 3.30 -1.35 -16.29
CA TRP A 66 3.51 -0.15 -17.12
C TRP A 66 2.23 0.63 -17.47
N TYR A 67 1.06 0.01 -17.36
CA TYR A 67 -0.23 0.65 -17.69
C TYR A 67 -0.86 1.40 -16.51
N TYR A 68 -0.28 1.33 -15.31
CA TYR A 68 -0.72 2.17 -14.20
C TYR A 68 -0.27 3.61 -14.43
N ILE A 69 -1.18 4.56 -14.21
CA ILE A 69 -0.88 6.00 -14.26
C ILE A 69 0.07 6.37 -13.12
N LYS A 70 -0.14 5.75 -11.95
CA LYS A 70 0.65 5.97 -10.75
C LYS A 70 0.82 4.65 -10.02
N CYS A 71 2.04 4.39 -9.56
CA CYS A 71 2.34 3.28 -8.66
C CYS A 71 3.41 3.73 -7.66
N CYS A 72 3.18 3.53 -6.36
CA CYS A 72 4.00 4.12 -5.30
C CYS A 72 3.86 3.34 -3.98
N ALA A 73 4.82 3.45 -3.07
CA ALA A 73 4.95 2.60 -1.88
C ALA A 73 4.94 3.38 -0.54
N THR A 74 4.23 4.51 -0.51
CA THR A 74 4.06 5.32 0.72
C THR A 74 2.59 5.59 0.96
N ASP A 75 2.21 5.86 2.22
CA ASP A 75 0.80 6.09 2.57
C ASP A 75 0.11 7.13 1.68
N LYS A 76 -1.06 6.73 1.16
CA LYS A 76 -2.01 7.53 0.37
C LYS A 76 -1.37 8.24 -0.81
N CYS A 77 -0.27 7.68 -1.31
CA CYS A 77 0.49 8.28 -2.39
C CYS A 77 -0.24 8.27 -3.72
N ASN A 78 -1.34 7.52 -3.86
CA ASN A 78 -2.11 7.37 -5.10
C ASN A 78 -3.28 8.36 -5.26
N ASP A 79 -3.24 9.50 -4.57
CA ASP A 79 -4.10 10.66 -4.89
C ASP A 79 -3.96 11.06 -6.36
#